data_AF-A0A959V5R6-F1
#
_entry.id   AF-A0A959V5R6-F1
#
_cell.length_a   1.000
_cell.length_b   1.000
_cell.length_c   1.000
_cell.angle_alpha   90.00
_cell.angle_beta   90.00
_cell.angle_gamma   90.00
#
_symmetry.space_group_name_H-M   'P 1'
#
loop_
_entity.id
_entity.type
_entity.pdbx_description
1 polymer ?
#
loop_
_entity_poly.entity_id
_entity_poly.type
_entity_poly.pdbx_seq_one_letter_code
_entity_poly.pdbx_strand_id
1 'polypeptide(L)'
;ERADGGARTYTFAYTASGNATGYNSWSQKTVETLPDGSQNIVYTNFLTQVLLKEFKSGTDSWVKYYQYNDRGRLLLAASPAAVVSYDDAAADLDVTLQASSGLLQRYEYAETTGDGAVAGYLTQEFVQEGTSGDLIPQLSYEYATHTAGGITVHPVSRQTRYRQEDGTGLLITTTDTTFHSGTVQAQQKVTTLPIVPAEQNGTGLPVSARQYLDLNGRVTWQMDARGVISHTVYDEVTGGVLQRIQDVDTEVVSGAPPYWSTPPGAGLNLVTDNVLDARGRVIQSLGPAHAVDIGGTSVTVRQASWTVYNEDLHVTYSAQGYYDVVNDTSTLINPVSITQRDAGGKVLASIAAVSSSTSGTLQAIITAAGGGAAAFPQSSYVRWQTTQYTECCLIASQRVYFNIPSSGEGASGTNYNQTTYGYDTMRRRNRTV
;
A
#
# COMPACT_ATOMS: atom_id res chain seq x y z
N GLU A 1 24.92 15.05 -9.49
CA GLU A 1 24.81 14.32 -8.22
C GLU A 1 25.47 12.95 -8.34
N ARG A 2 26.23 12.55 -7.31
CA ARG A 2 26.73 11.19 -7.18
C ARG A 2 25.80 10.45 -6.24
N ALA A 3 24.85 9.71 -6.81
CA ALA A 3 24.00 8.86 -6.02
C ALA A 3 24.76 7.59 -5.63
N ASP A 4 24.24 6.85 -4.65
CA ASP A 4 24.59 5.43 -4.51
C ASP A 4 26.10 5.17 -4.24
N GLY A 5 26.71 5.99 -3.37
CA GLY A 5 28.14 5.86 -3.04
C GLY A 5 29.08 6.21 -4.20
N GLY A 6 28.61 6.94 -5.22
CA GLY A 6 29.44 7.40 -6.34
C GLY A 6 29.46 6.46 -7.56
N ALA A 7 28.69 5.37 -7.54
CA ALA A 7 28.64 4.41 -8.64
C ALA A 7 27.78 4.87 -9.84
N ARG A 8 26.89 5.84 -9.64
CA ARG A 8 26.10 6.46 -10.70
C ARG A 8 26.38 7.96 -10.73
N THR A 9 26.67 8.48 -11.91
CA THR A 9 26.76 9.93 -12.12
C THR A 9 25.50 10.37 -12.84
N TYR A 10 24.68 11.13 -12.13
CA TYR A 10 23.57 11.87 -12.71
C TYR A 10 24.04 13.31 -12.88
N THR A 11 23.82 13.90 -14.04
CA THR A 11 24.05 15.32 -14.22
C THR A 11 22.73 16.03 -14.36
N PHE A 12 22.53 17.06 -13.54
CA PHE A 12 21.36 17.92 -13.59
C PHE A 12 21.78 19.28 -14.13
N ALA A 13 21.05 19.76 -15.13
CA ALA A 13 21.13 21.13 -15.58
C ALA A 13 19.78 21.81 -15.32
N TYR A 14 19.85 22.99 -14.72
CA TYR A 14 18.69 23.78 -14.34
C TYR A 14 18.72 25.09 -15.13
N THR A 15 17.60 25.41 -15.79
CA THR A 15 17.44 26.67 -16.51
C THR A 15 16.15 27.33 -16.03
N ALA A 16 16.27 28.49 -15.40
CA ALA A 16 15.11 29.32 -15.09
C ALA A 16 14.72 30.13 -16.34
N SER A 17 13.42 30.28 -16.58
CA SER A 17 12.91 31.15 -17.64
C SER A 17 12.88 32.62 -17.19
N GLY A 18 12.82 33.54 -18.15
CA GLY A 18 12.46 34.95 -17.91
C GLY A 18 10.97 35.23 -18.11
N ASN A 19 10.13 34.19 -18.21
CA ASN A 19 8.73 34.32 -18.56
C ASN A 19 7.91 34.88 -17.39
N ALA A 20 6.80 35.55 -17.70
CA ALA A 20 5.84 35.95 -16.68
C ALA A 20 5.27 34.72 -15.96
N THR A 21 4.98 34.87 -14.66
CA THR A 21 4.38 33.80 -13.86
C THR A 21 2.99 33.46 -14.37
N GLY A 22 2.74 32.18 -14.62
CA GLY A 22 1.44 31.68 -15.03
C GLY A 22 1.36 30.16 -14.87
N TYR A 23 0.14 29.63 -14.77
CA TYR A 23 -0.08 28.20 -14.57
C TYR A 23 0.36 27.36 -15.77
N ASN A 24 0.24 27.90 -16.98
CA ASN A 24 0.74 27.32 -18.23
C ASN A 24 1.92 28.13 -18.79
N SER A 25 2.77 28.68 -17.92
CA SER A 25 4.00 29.38 -18.31
C SER A 25 5.18 28.68 -17.63
N TRP A 26 6.11 28.13 -18.40
CA TRP A 26 7.23 27.42 -17.84
C TRP A 26 8.17 28.39 -17.13
N SER A 27 8.52 28.05 -15.90
CA SER A 27 9.41 28.82 -15.03
C SER A 27 10.77 28.13 -14.87
N GLN A 28 10.79 26.80 -14.88
CA GLN A 28 12.00 26.02 -14.67
C GLN A 28 12.05 24.85 -15.66
N LYS A 29 13.18 24.70 -16.33
CA LYS A 29 13.58 23.51 -17.07
C LYS A 29 14.61 22.75 -16.26
N THR A 30 14.43 21.44 -16.16
CA THR A 30 15.39 20.52 -15.53
C THR A 30 15.75 19.45 -16.54
N VAL A 31 17.04 19.30 -16.83
CA VAL A 31 17.57 18.21 -17.64
C VAL A 31 18.35 17.28 -16.72
N GLU A 32 17.81 16.09 -16.50
CA GLU A 32 18.51 14.98 -15.85
C GLU A 32 19.11 14.10 -16.95
N THR A 33 20.44 13.94 -16.95
CA THR A 33 21.11 12.94 -17.78
C THR A 33 21.43 11.73 -16.93
N LEU A 34 20.89 10.57 -17.35
CA LEU A 34 21.06 9.28 -16.69
C LEU A 34 22.45 8.69 -17.02
N PRO A 35 22.94 7.70 -16.24
CA PRO A 35 24.25 7.09 -16.47
C PRO A 35 24.44 6.40 -17.83
N ASP A 36 23.35 6.05 -18.53
CA ASP A 36 23.36 5.48 -19.88
C ASP A 36 23.32 6.55 -20.99
N GLY A 37 23.30 7.83 -20.63
CA GLY A 37 23.22 8.95 -21.57
C GLY A 37 21.80 9.35 -21.97
N SER A 38 20.77 8.58 -21.60
CA SER A 38 19.38 8.99 -21.80
C SER A 38 19.03 10.18 -20.90
N GLN A 39 17.99 10.94 -21.27
CA GLN A 39 17.65 12.19 -20.58
C GLN A 39 16.17 12.26 -20.19
N ASN A 40 15.90 12.75 -18.98
CA ASN A 40 14.60 13.30 -18.63
C ASN A 40 14.68 14.83 -18.69
N ILE A 41 13.84 15.45 -19.53
CA ILE A 41 13.71 16.90 -19.63
C ILE A 41 12.33 17.26 -19.10
N VAL A 42 12.27 18.09 -18.06
CA VAL A 42 11.03 18.46 -17.38
C VAL A 42 10.92 19.97 -17.31
N TYR A 43 9.79 20.48 -17.79
CA TYR A 43 9.41 21.88 -17.65
C TYR A 43 8.33 22.00 -16.58
N THR A 44 8.51 22.92 -15.64
CA THR A 44 7.54 23.18 -14.57
C THR A 44 7.14 24.65 -14.52
N ASN A 45 5.92 24.92 -14.08
CA ASN A 45 5.46 26.27 -13.77
C ASN A 45 6.02 26.78 -12.42
N PHE A 46 5.62 27.97 -12.00
CA PHE A 46 6.08 28.62 -10.76
C PHE A 46 5.68 27.86 -9.46
N LEU A 47 4.68 26.97 -9.53
CA LEU A 47 4.28 26.09 -8.43
C LEU A 47 4.94 24.71 -8.51
N THR A 48 5.93 24.53 -9.37
CA THR A 48 6.62 23.26 -9.64
C THR A 48 5.71 22.17 -10.24
N GLN A 49 4.54 22.54 -10.76
CA GLN A 49 3.68 21.60 -11.49
C GLN A 49 4.27 21.37 -12.88
N VAL A 50 4.28 20.13 -13.35
CA VAL A 50 4.86 19.73 -14.63
C VAL A 50 3.97 20.19 -15.77
N LEU A 51 4.53 20.94 -16.73
CA LEU A 51 3.88 21.30 -17.99
C LEU A 51 4.22 20.29 -19.07
N LEU A 52 5.49 19.89 -19.13
CA LEU A 52 5.97 18.98 -20.16
C LEU A 52 7.06 18.08 -19.57
N LYS A 53 7.00 16.79 -19.90
CA LYS A 53 8.05 15.82 -19.62
C LYS A 53 8.42 15.10 -20.90
N GLU A 54 9.67 15.21 -21.28
CA GLU A 54 10.26 14.50 -22.40
C GLU A 54 11.28 13.49 -21.88
N PHE A 55 11.16 12.24 -22.33
CA PHE A 55 12.22 11.24 -22.19
C PHE A 55 12.93 11.09 -23.54
N LYS A 56 14.25 11.26 -23.57
CA LYS A 56 15.08 11.06 -24.76
C LYS A 56 16.02 9.87 -24.59
N SER A 57 16.08 9.01 -25.60
CA SER A 57 17.04 7.90 -25.67
C SER A 57 17.58 7.77 -27.10
N GLY A 58 18.84 8.11 -27.30
CA GLY A 58 19.40 8.21 -28.66
C GLY A 58 18.65 9.25 -29.49
N THR A 59 18.07 8.83 -30.61
CA THR A 59 17.24 9.68 -31.49
C THR A 59 15.75 9.67 -31.13
N ASP A 60 15.32 8.75 -30.25
CA ASP A 60 13.92 8.59 -29.90
C ASP A 60 13.52 9.56 -28.77
N SER A 61 12.28 10.04 -28.84
CA SER A 61 11.69 10.93 -27.84
C SER A 61 10.24 10.57 -27.54
N TRP A 62 9.87 10.69 -26.26
CA TRP A 62 8.50 10.51 -25.78
C TRP A 62 8.11 11.69 -24.91
N VAL A 63 7.13 12.47 -25.37
CA VAL A 63 6.73 13.74 -24.75
C VAL A 63 5.34 13.63 -24.12
N LYS A 64 5.23 13.88 -22.82
CA LYS A 64 3.95 14.08 -22.14
C LYS A 64 3.73 15.57 -21.91
N TYR A 65 2.50 16.02 -22.06
CA TYR A 65 2.11 17.41 -21.86
C TYR A 65 0.93 17.52 -20.89
N TYR A 66 0.89 18.60 -20.11
CA TYR A 66 -0.11 18.88 -19.10
C TYR A 66 -0.51 20.36 -19.17
N GLN A 67 -1.81 20.61 -19.15
CA GLN A 67 -2.37 21.95 -19.15
C GLN A 67 -3.23 22.15 -17.91
N TYR A 68 -3.17 23.34 -17.32
CA TYR A 68 -3.87 23.70 -16.09
C TYR A 68 -4.87 24.85 -16.34
N ASN A 69 -5.88 24.97 -15.48
CA ASN A 69 -6.74 26.16 -15.45
C ASN A 69 -6.06 27.33 -14.73
N ASP A 70 -6.77 28.45 -14.63
CA ASP A 70 -6.37 29.68 -13.93
C ASP A 70 -6.27 29.55 -12.40
N ARG A 71 -6.51 28.37 -11.85
CA ARG A 71 -6.34 28.02 -10.43
C ARG A 71 -5.32 26.90 -10.22
N GLY A 72 -4.59 26.49 -11.27
CA GLY A 72 -3.57 25.44 -11.20
C GLY A 72 -4.11 24.01 -11.13
N ARG A 73 -5.37 23.78 -11.53
CA ARG A 73 -5.97 22.44 -11.60
C ARG A 73 -5.79 21.86 -13.00
N LEU A 74 -5.46 20.58 -13.09
CA LEU A 74 -5.14 19.91 -14.35
C LEU A 74 -6.39 19.83 -15.24
N LEU A 75 -6.36 20.39 -16.45
CA LEU A 75 -7.45 20.31 -17.43
C LEU A 75 -7.22 19.25 -18.49
N LEU A 76 -5.96 19.03 -18.88
CA LEU A 76 -5.58 18.11 -19.94
C LEU A 76 -4.26 17.42 -19.60
N ALA A 77 -4.19 16.12 -19.84
CA ALA A 77 -2.94 15.37 -19.89
C ALA A 77 -2.85 14.63 -21.25
N ALA A 78 -1.80 14.90 -22.01
CA ALA A 78 -1.53 14.27 -23.29
C ALA A 78 -0.51 13.14 -23.14
N SER A 79 -0.83 11.99 -23.74
CA SER A 79 0.11 10.88 -23.90
C SER A 79 1.20 11.20 -24.94
N PRO A 80 2.31 10.43 -24.97
CA PRO A 80 3.35 10.58 -26.00
C PRO A 80 2.85 10.48 -27.43
N ALA A 81 1.83 9.65 -27.68
CA ALA A 81 1.25 9.50 -29.01
C ALA A 81 0.42 10.72 -29.45
N ALA A 82 0.03 11.60 -28.52
CA ALA A 82 -0.80 12.77 -28.80
C ALA A 82 0.01 14.05 -29.03
N VAL A 83 1.30 14.09 -28.67
CA VAL A 83 2.15 15.28 -28.83
C VAL A 83 2.95 15.18 -30.13
N VAL A 84 2.85 16.21 -30.96
CA VAL A 84 3.59 16.33 -32.23
C VAL A 84 4.92 17.04 -32.00
N SER A 85 4.87 18.19 -31.34
CA SER A 85 6.02 19.07 -31.13
C SER A 85 5.76 20.07 -30.00
N TYR A 86 6.82 20.75 -29.55
CA TYR A 86 6.78 21.87 -28.63
C TYR A 86 7.96 22.82 -28.93
N ASP A 87 7.86 24.08 -28.52
CA ASP A 87 8.91 25.11 -28.61
C ASP A 87 9.21 25.71 -27.23
N ASP A 88 10.40 25.44 -26.69
CA ASP A 88 10.79 25.96 -25.37
C ASP A 88 11.19 27.44 -25.34
N ALA A 89 11.23 28.12 -26.49
CA ALA A 89 11.32 29.58 -26.54
C ALA A 89 9.98 30.26 -26.19
N ALA A 90 8.86 29.58 -26.40
CA ALA A 90 7.54 30.07 -26.03
C ALA A 90 7.28 29.89 -24.53
N ALA A 91 6.58 30.83 -23.90
CA ALA A 91 6.28 30.76 -22.47
C ALA A 91 5.39 29.57 -22.11
N ASP A 92 4.45 29.23 -22.99
CA ASP A 92 3.52 28.11 -22.87
C ASP A 92 3.99 26.83 -23.59
N LEU A 93 5.24 26.82 -24.05
CA LEU A 93 5.87 25.74 -24.79
C LEU A 93 5.28 25.47 -26.20
N ASP A 94 4.33 26.27 -26.69
CA ASP A 94 3.67 26.14 -28.01
C ASP A 94 3.41 24.68 -28.43
N VAL A 95 2.79 23.91 -27.52
CA VAL A 95 2.64 22.46 -27.72
C VAL A 95 1.61 22.18 -28.82
N THR A 96 2.06 21.51 -29.87
CA THR A 96 1.19 21.03 -30.94
C THR A 96 0.73 19.61 -30.62
N LEU A 97 -0.59 19.44 -30.52
CA LEU A 97 -1.23 18.14 -30.31
C LEU A 97 -1.79 17.57 -31.62
N GLN A 98 -1.84 16.24 -31.70
CA GLN A 98 -2.47 15.53 -32.81
C GLN A 98 -3.97 15.81 -32.85
N ALA A 99 -4.51 16.09 -34.04
CA ALA A 99 -5.93 16.37 -34.20
C ALA A 99 -6.80 15.10 -34.10
N SER A 100 -6.36 14.01 -34.70
CA SER A 100 -7.18 12.79 -34.90
C SER A 100 -6.52 11.51 -34.40
N SER A 101 -5.54 11.60 -33.50
CA SER A 101 -4.87 10.43 -32.94
C SER A 101 -4.25 10.74 -31.59
N GLY A 102 -3.93 9.69 -30.83
CA GLY A 102 -3.28 9.80 -29.53
C GLY A 102 -4.25 10.10 -28.39
N LEU A 103 -3.93 9.58 -27.22
CA LEU A 103 -4.77 9.68 -26.04
C LEU A 103 -4.58 11.03 -25.34
N LEU A 104 -5.69 11.73 -25.12
CA LEU A 104 -5.82 12.85 -24.19
C LEU A 104 -6.74 12.44 -23.04
N GLN A 105 -6.36 12.79 -21.81
CA GLN A 105 -7.23 12.76 -20.64
C GLN A 105 -7.68 14.18 -20.33
N ARG A 106 -8.98 14.37 -20.07
CA ARG A 106 -9.59 15.69 -19.87
C ARG A 106 -10.32 15.71 -18.53
N TYR A 107 -10.28 16.85 -17.87
CA TYR A 107 -10.81 17.03 -16.53
C TYR A 107 -11.65 18.29 -16.45
N GLU A 108 -12.83 18.19 -15.84
CA GLU A 108 -13.72 19.30 -15.60
C GLU A 108 -13.94 19.52 -14.11
N TYR A 109 -14.02 20.77 -13.71
CA TYR A 109 -14.23 21.18 -12.33
C TYR A 109 -15.46 22.09 -12.26
N ALA A 110 -16.19 22.00 -11.16
CA ALA A 110 -17.33 22.89 -10.96
C ALA A 110 -16.88 24.34 -10.76
N GLU A 111 -17.59 25.30 -11.34
CA GLU A 111 -17.36 26.73 -11.05
C GLU A 111 -18.15 27.22 -9.84
N THR A 112 -19.28 26.58 -9.54
CA THR A 112 -20.18 26.93 -8.44
C THR A 112 -20.46 25.72 -7.54
N THR A 113 -20.91 26.00 -6.32
CA THR A 113 -21.38 24.97 -5.38
C THR A 113 -22.89 24.88 -5.45
N GLY A 114 -23.43 23.68 -5.69
CA GLY A 114 -24.85 23.39 -5.83
C GLY A 114 -25.10 22.07 -6.54
N ASP A 115 -26.24 21.43 -6.30
CA ASP A 115 -26.69 20.21 -7.00
C ASP A 115 -25.63 19.07 -7.06
N GLY A 116 -24.91 18.85 -5.95
CA GLY A 116 -23.86 17.84 -5.86
C GLY A 116 -22.50 18.29 -6.42
N ALA A 117 -22.42 19.45 -7.07
CA ALA A 117 -21.17 20.07 -7.45
C ALA A 117 -20.64 20.98 -6.32
N VAL A 118 -19.32 21.09 -6.21
CA VAL A 118 -18.65 21.99 -5.25
C VAL A 118 -17.62 22.79 -6.00
N ALA A 119 -17.68 24.12 -5.88
CA ALA A 119 -16.80 25.04 -6.61
C ALA A 119 -15.33 24.61 -6.47
N GLY A 120 -14.76 24.22 -7.59
CA GLY A 120 -13.38 23.81 -7.74
C GLY A 120 -13.06 22.35 -7.47
N TYR A 121 -14.05 21.52 -7.21
CA TYR A 121 -13.92 20.08 -7.14
C TYR A 121 -14.11 19.47 -8.52
N LEU A 122 -13.42 18.36 -8.75
CA LEU A 122 -13.48 17.61 -10.01
C LEU A 122 -14.90 17.05 -10.19
N THR A 123 -15.55 17.35 -11.30
CA THR A 123 -16.91 16.86 -11.59
C THR A 123 -16.90 15.74 -12.61
N GLN A 124 -16.02 15.80 -13.61
CA GLN A 124 -15.96 14.80 -14.67
C GLN A 124 -14.52 14.53 -15.14
N GLU A 125 -14.28 13.27 -15.52
CA GLU A 125 -13.09 12.84 -16.24
C GLU A 125 -13.50 12.23 -17.58
N PHE A 126 -12.72 12.54 -18.61
CA PHE A 126 -12.92 12.03 -19.96
C PHE A 126 -11.63 11.49 -20.55
N VAL A 127 -11.78 10.65 -21.57
CA VAL A 127 -10.74 10.38 -22.57
C VAL A 127 -11.17 10.96 -23.92
N GLN A 128 -10.19 11.31 -24.74
CA GLN A 128 -10.40 11.90 -26.06
C GLN A 128 -9.28 11.44 -27.00
N GLU A 129 -9.63 11.08 -28.24
CA GLU A 129 -8.65 10.74 -29.28
C GLU A 129 -8.30 11.98 -30.12
N GLY A 130 -7.09 12.49 -29.94
CA GLY A 130 -6.66 13.76 -30.52
C GLY A 130 -7.53 14.95 -30.07
N THR A 131 -7.20 16.15 -30.53
CA THR A 131 -7.95 17.37 -30.14
C THR A 131 -9.31 17.50 -30.83
N SER A 132 -9.56 16.74 -31.89
CA SER A 132 -10.80 16.77 -32.67
C SER A 132 -11.73 15.59 -32.37
N GLY A 133 -11.30 14.60 -31.59
CA GLY A 133 -12.17 13.50 -31.15
C GLY A 133 -13.23 13.98 -30.15
N ASP A 134 -14.30 13.19 -30.00
CA ASP A 134 -15.32 13.47 -29.01
C ASP A 134 -14.81 13.19 -27.58
N LEU A 135 -15.33 13.94 -26.61
CA LEU A 135 -15.09 13.67 -25.20
C LEU A 135 -15.88 12.43 -24.77
N ILE A 136 -15.15 11.38 -24.41
CA ILE A 136 -15.73 10.13 -23.93
C ILE A 136 -15.70 10.12 -22.40
N PRO A 137 -16.85 10.22 -21.71
CA PRO A 137 -16.89 10.26 -20.26
C PRO A 137 -16.38 8.96 -19.65
N GLN A 138 -15.61 9.05 -18.57
CA GLN A 138 -15.09 7.90 -17.83
C GLN A 138 -15.65 7.89 -16.41
N LEU A 139 -15.63 9.04 -15.75
CA LEU A 139 -16.05 9.21 -14.36
C LEU A 139 -16.82 10.52 -14.18
N SER A 140 -17.82 10.51 -13.30
CA SER A 140 -18.40 11.72 -12.74
C SER A 140 -18.55 11.62 -11.23
N TYR A 141 -18.47 12.77 -10.57
CA TYR A 141 -18.48 12.91 -9.12
C TYR A 141 -19.53 13.91 -8.67
N GLU A 142 -20.28 13.54 -7.64
CA GLU A 142 -21.05 14.47 -6.82
C GLU A 142 -20.58 14.37 -5.38
N TYR A 143 -20.78 15.47 -4.64
CA TYR A 143 -20.31 15.68 -3.30
C TYR A 143 -21.46 16.09 -2.39
N ALA A 144 -21.52 15.50 -1.20
CA ALA A 144 -22.31 16.05 -0.11
C ALA A 144 -21.56 17.21 0.55
N THR A 145 -22.26 18.01 1.35
CA THR A 145 -21.65 19.09 2.14
C THR A 145 -22.05 18.91 3.60
N HIS A 146 -21.08 18.99 4.50
CA HIS A 146 -21.31 18.99 5.94
C HIS A 146 -20.47 20.05 6.63
N THR A 147 -21.09 20.80 7.54
CA THR A 147 -20.44 21.87 8.30
C THR A 147 -20.62 21.66 9.78
N ALA A 148 -19.53 21.68 10.54
CA ALA A 148 -19.55 21.62 11.99
C ALA A 148 -18.34 22.35 12.56
N GLY A 149 -18.52 23.06 13.68
CA GLY A 149 -17.46 23.83 14.32
C GLY A 149 -16.83 24.91 13.40
N GLY A 150 -17.59 25.41 12.42
CA GLY A 150 -17.09 26.38 11.42
C GLY A 150 -16.24 25.77 10.30
N ILE A 151 -16.02 24.46 10.30
CA ILE A 151 -15.30 23.73 9.26
C ILE A 151 -16.31 23.07 8.33
N THR A 152 -16.10 23.17 7.03
CA THR A 152 -16.93 22.52 6.00
C THR A 152 -16.12 21.46 5.28
N VAL A 153 -16.72 20.28 5.09
CA VAL A 153 -16.15 19.16 4.32
C VAL A 153 -17.10 18.73 3.22
N HIS A 154 -16.51 18.25 2.12
CA HIS A 154 -17.24 17.82 0.93
C HIS A 154 -16.90 16.37 0.58
N PRO A 155 -17.43 15.37 1.30
CA PRO A 155 -17.22 13.97 0.95
C PRO A 155 -17.91 13.64 -0.39
N VAL A 156 -17.29 12.78 -1.18
CA VAL A 156 -17.93 12.21 -2.38
C VAL A 156 -19.19 11.46 -1.95
N SER A 157 -20.35 11.88 -2.47
CA SER A 157 -21.65 11.26 -2.22
C SER A 157 -22.07 10.33 -3.35
N ARG A 158 -21.60 10.57 -4.57
CA ARG A 158 -21.88 9.73 -5.72
C ARG A 158 -20.71 9.72 -6.68
N GLN A 159 -20.41 8.53 -7.18
CA GLN A 159 -19.48 8.31 -8.29
C GLN A 159 -20.22 7.54 -9.37
N THR A 160 -20.24 8.06 -10.59
CA THR A 160 -20.74 7.34 -11.76
C THR A 160 -19.56 6.92 -12.62
N ARG A 161 -19.47 5.65 -12.96
CA ARG A 161 -18.54 5.16 -13.99
C ARG A 161 -19.30 4.85 -15.27
N TYR A 162 -18.71 5.18 -16.39
CA TYR A 162 -19.31 4.96 -17.71
C TYR A 162 -18.64 3.75 -18.36
N ARG A 163 -19.45 2.81 -18.87
CA ARG A 163 -18.93 1.62 -19.57
C ARG A 163 -18.87 1.81 -21.08
N GLN A 164 -19.72 2.68 -21.60
CA GLN A 164 -19.92 2.90 -23.03
C GLN A 164 -19.41 4.28 -23.42
N GLU A 165 -19.04 4.44 -24.69
CA GLU A 165 -18.45 5.68 -25.20
C GLU A 165 -19.47 6.83 -25.30
N ASP A 166 -20.74 6.50 -25.48
CA ASP A 166 -21.86 7.44 -25.62
C ASP A 166 -22.38 8.01 -24.28
N GLY A 167 -21.69 7.72 -23.18
CA GLY A 167 -22.11 8.12 -21.83
C GLY A 167 -23.23 7.26 -21.24
N THR A 168 -23.55 6.11 -21.85
CA THR A 168 -24.49 5.13 -21.28
C THR A 168 -23.76 4.02 -20.48
N GLY A 169 -24.51 3.01 -20.03
CA GLY A 169 -23.96 1.89 -19.27
C GLY A 169 -23.49 2.25 -17.86
N LEU A 170 -24.15 3.23 -17.24
CA LEU A 170 -23.80 3.81 -15.93
C LEU A 170 -23.62 2.75 -14.84
N LEU A 171 -22.52 2.85 -14.12
CA LEU A 171 -22.26 2.12 -12.87
C LEU A 171 -22.18 3.14 -11.74
N ILE A 172 -23.25 3.25 -10.96
CA ILE A 172 -23.39 4.25 -9.92
C ILE A 172 -23.04 3.64 -8.57
N THR A 173 -22.11 4.27 -7.87
CA THR A 173 -21.83 4.02 -6.45
C THR A 173 -22.23 5.26 -5.67
N THR A 174 -23.02 5.10 -4.60
CA THR A 174 -23.33 6.21 -3.69
C THR A 174 -22.71 5.97 -2.33
N THR A 175 -22.41 7.04 -1.60
CA THR A 175 -21.89 6.98 -0.24
C THR A 175 -22.58 8.01 0.62
N ASP A 176 -23.40 7.55 1.54
CA ASP A 176 -23.99 8.39 2.58
C ASP A 176 -23.06 8.41 3.79
N THR A 177 -22.72 9.61 4.27
CA THR A 177 -21.84 9.79 5.42
C THR A 177 -22.57 10.52 6.54
N THR A 178 -22.61 9.91 7.73
CA THR A 178 -22.97 10.60 8.96
C THR A 178 -21.70 10.99 9.72
N PHE A 179 -21.81 12.00 10.58
CA PHE A 179 -20.68 12.60 11.29
C PHE A 179 -20.88 12.51 12.79
N HIS A 180 -19.77 12.41 13.54
CA HIS A 180 -19.82 12.53 14.99
C HIS A 180 -20.33 13.91 15.38
N SER A 181 -21.21 13.96 16.38
CA SER A 181 -21.91 15.17 16.80
C SER A 181 -20.97 16.35 17.01
N GLY A 182 -21.28 17.49 16.40
CA GLY A 182 -20.48 18.72 16.52
C GLY A 182 -19.14 18.70 15.78
N THR A 183 -18.85 17.67 14.97
CA THR A 183 -17.57 17.53 14.26
C THR A 183 -17.75 17.29 12.76
N VAL A 184 -16.64 17.38 12.02
CA VAL A 184 -16.53 16.93 10.62
C VAL A 184 -15.92 15.53 10.48
N GLN A 185 -15.75 14.80 11.59
CA GLN A 185 -15.24 13.44 11.57
C GLN A 185 -16.36 12.46 11.22
N ALA A 186 -16.15 11.64 10.19
CA ALA A 186 -17.13 10.64 9.77
C ALA A 186 -17.37 9.62 10.88
N GLN A 187 -18.63 9.32 11.17
CA GLN A 187 -19.06 8.31 12.12
C GLN A 187 -19.52 7.04 11.41
N GLN A 188 -20.36 7.17 10.39
CA GLN A 188 -20.81 6.04 9.60
C GLN A 188 -20.73 6.37 8.12
N LYS A 189 -20.30 5.39 7.32
CA LYS A 189 -20.37 5.43 5.86
C LYS A 189 -21.22 4.27 5.37
N VAL A 190 -22.22 4.57 4.55
CA VAL A 190 -23.05 3.56 3.86
C VAL A 190 -22.76 3.68 2.39
N THR A 191 -22.09 2.68 1.82
CA THR A 191 -21.72 2.65 0.40
C THR A 191 -22.64 1.70 -0.34
N THR A 192 -23.46 2.22 -1.25
CA THR A 192 -24.31 1.40 -2.13
C THR A 192 -23.58 1.15 -3.43
N LEU A 193 -23.39 -0.12 -3.76
CA LEU A 193 -22.64 -0.57 -4.93
C LEU A 193 -23.49 -0.52 -6.21
N PRO A 194 -22.86 -0.50 -7.40
CA PRO A 194 -23.59 -0.60 -8.66
C PRO A 194 -24.43 -1.87 -8.73
N ILE A 195 -25.63 -1.74 -9.30
CA ILE A 195 -26.52 -2.89 -9.53
C ILE A 195 -25.90 -3.78 -10.60
N VAL A 196 -25.80 -5.09 -10.30
CA VAL A 196 -25.47 -6.12 -11.28
C VAL A 196 -26.79 -6.78 -11.72
N PRO A 197 -27.19 -6.66 -13.00
CA PRO A 197 -28.43 -7.26 -13.49
C PRO A 197 -28.40 -8.80 -13.45
N ALA A 198 -29.58 -9.42 -13.42
CA ALA A 198 -29.72 -10.88 -13.40
C ALA A 198 -29.11 -11.56 -14.63
N GLU A 199 -29.16 -10.91 -15.80
CA GLU A 199 -28.52 -11.40 -17.04
C GLU A 199 -26.98 -11.48 -16.95
N GLN A 200 -26.39 -10.79 -15.95
CA GLN A 200 -24.96 -10.84 -15.63
C GLN A 200 -24.69 -11.67 -14.36
N ASN A 201 -25.60 -12.58 -14.00
CA ASN A 201 -25.56 -13.39 -12.77
C ASN A 201 -25.60 -12.57 -11.47
N GLY A 202 -26.15 -11.35 -11.52
CA GLY A 202 -26.39 -10.53 -10.33
C GLY A 202 -27.78 -10.70 -9.74
N THR A 203 -28.06 -9.98 -8.65
CA THR A 203 -29.36 -9.99 -7.97
C THR A 203 -30.36 -9.01 -8.59
N GLY A 204 -29.90 -8.09 -9.44
CA GLY A 204 -30.72 -6.99 -9.97
C GLY A 204 -31.13 -5.94 -8.91
N LEU A 205 -30.62 -6.06 -7.68
CA LEU A 205 -30.93 -5.17 -6.56
C LEU A 205 -29.67 -4.45 -6.09
N PRO A 206 -29.79 -3.21 -5.57
CA PRO A 206 -28.67 -2.54 -4.92
C PRO A 206 -28.29 -3.29 -3.64
N VAL A 207 -27.00 -3.30 -3.35
CA VAL A 207 -26.46 -3.84 -2.10
C VAL A 207 -25.55 -2.79 -1.47
N SER A 208 -25.50 -2.74 -0.15
CA SER A 208 -24.71 -1.73 0.56
C SER A 208 -23.76 -2.35 1.56
N ALA A 209 -22.53 -1.83 1.61
CA ALA A 209 -21.59 -2.07 2.70
C ALA A 209 -21.61 -0.89 3.67
N ARG A 210 -21.40 -1.16 4.96
CA ARG A 210 -21.41 -0.13 6.01
C ARG A 210 -20.12 -0.15 6.80
N GLN A 211 -19.62 1.02 7.16
CA GLN A 211 -18.48 1.19 8.05
C GLN A 211 -18.86 2.13 9.17
N TYR A 212 -18.40 1.84 10.38
CA TYR A 212 -18.50 2.70 11.55
C TYR A 212 -17.09 3.06 12.01
N LEU A 213 -16.85 4.34 12.29
CA LEU A 213 -15.53 4.89 12.56
C LEU A 213 -15.51 5.58 13.93
N ASP A 214 -14.36 5.50 14.61
CA ASP A 214 -14.12 6.28 15.82
C ASP A 214 -13.77 7.75 15.52
N LEU A 215 -13.49 8.54 16.56
CA LEU A 215 -13.14 9.96 16.43
C LEU A 215 -11.77 10.20 15.76
N ASN A 216 -10.93 9.16 15.68
CA ASN A 216 -9.64 9.19 15.00
C ASN A 216 -9.76 8.76 13.53
N GLY A 217 -10.97 8.45 13.06
CA GLY A 217 -11.23 8.00 11.69
C GLY A 217 -10.83 6.55 11.41
N ARG A 218 -10.63 5.73 12.46
CA ARG A 218 -10.34 4.30 12.32
C ARG A 218 -11.64 3.51 12.26
N VAL A 219 -11.72 2.52 11.37
CA VAL A 219 -12.91 1.66 11.23
C VAL A 219 -12.96 0.68 12.40
N THR A 220 -13.95 0.83 13.27
CA THR A 220 -14.17 -0.04 14.44
C THR A 220 -15.22 -1.11 14.16
N TRP A 221 -16.19 -0.84 13.30
CA TRP A 221 -17.16 -1.83 12.84
C TRP A 221 -17.34 -1.78 11.33
N GLN A 222 -17.57 -2.93 10.72
CA GLN A 222 -17.89 -3.04 9.30
C GLN A 222 -18.97 -4.10 9.08
N MET A 223 -19.91 -3.83 8.19
CA MET A 223 -20.91 -4.77 7.73
C MET A 223 -20.79 -4.90 6.22
N ASP A 224 -20.63 -6.12 5.72
CA ASP A 224 -20.55 -6.39 4.29
C ASP A 224 -21.93 -6.35 3.62
N ALA A 225 -21.96 -6.47 2.29
CA ALA A 225 -23.19 -6.47 1.50
C ALA A 225 -24.15 -7.63 1.80
N ARG A 226 -23.70 -8.67 2.51
CA ARG A 226 -24.52 -9.80 2.98
C ARG A 226 -24.98 -9.63 4.43
N GLY A 227 -24.60 -8.53 5.08
CA GLY A 227 -24.93 -8.27 6.48
C GLY A 227 -23.95 -8.89 7.48
N VAL A 228 -22.86 -9.52 7.05
CA VAL A 228 -21.86 -10.10 7.96
C VAL A 228 -21.07 -8.98 8.62
N ILE A 229 -21.00 -9.02 9.95
CA ILE A 229 -20.40 -7.96 10.78
C ILE A 229 -18.97 -8.34 11.16
N SER A 230 -18.06 -7.37 11.15
CA SER A 230 -16.71 -7.46 11.71
C SER A 230 -16.46 -6.31 12.68
N HIS A 231 -15.75 -6.58 13.77
CA HIS A 231 -15.35 -5.60 14.78
C HIS A 231 -13.82 -5.53 14.89
N THR A 232 -13.27 -4.34 15.11
CA THR A 232 -11.84 -4.11 15.33
C THR A 232 -11.65 -3.17 16.51
N VAL A 233 -10.80 -3.58 17.46
CA VAL A 233 -10.39 -2.80 18.63
C VAL A 233 -8.96 -2.34 18.43
N TYR A 234 -8.71 -1.06 18.62
CA TYR A 234 -7.40 -0.44 18.47
C TYR A 234 -6.82 -0.07 19.83
N ASP A 235 -5.50 -0.08 19.92
CA ASP A 235 -4.77 0.59 20.98
C ASP A 235 -4.83 2.11 20.75
N GLU A 236 -5.26 2.87 21.76
CA GLU A 236 -5.49 4.32 21.63
C GLU A 236 -4.18 5.10 21.44
N VAL A 237 -3.07 4.60 21.95
CA VAL A 237 -1.78 5.31 21.92
C VAL A 237 -1.04 5.06 20.62
N THR A 238 -0.94 3.80 20.21
CA THR A 238 -0.13 3.37 19.06
C THR A 238 -0.93 3.23 17.77
N GLY A 239 -2.26 3.11 17.88
CA GLY A 239 -3.14 2.82 16.74
C GLY A 239 -3.04 1.38 16.22
N GLY A 240 -2.27 0.51 16.87
CA GLY A 240 -2.19 -0.91 16.52
C GLY A 240 -3.49 -1.65 16.82
N VAL A 241 -3.75 -2.75 16.10
CA VAL A 241 -4.96 -3.57 16.31
C VAL A 241 -4.75 -4.52 17.47
N LEU A 242 -5.52 -4.36 18.55
CA LEU A 242 -5.53 -5.25 19.72
C LEU A 242 -6.41 -6.48 19.49
N GLN A 243 -7.54 -6.31 18.82
CA GLN A 243 -8.47 -7.41 18.57
C GLN A 243 -9.19 -7.21 17.24
N ARG A 244 -9.44 -8.32 16.54
CA ARG A 244 -10.34 -8.38 15.40
C ARG A 244 -11.32 -9.53 15.60
N ILE A 245 -12.60 -9.24 15.46
CA ILE A 245 -13.66 -10.25 15.46
C ILE A 245 -14.27 -10.28 14.07
N GLN A 246 -14.20 -11.44 13.41
CA GLN A 246 -14.88 -11.66 12.15
C GLN A 246 -16.17 -12.43 12.38
N ASP A 247 -17.19 -12.16 11.57
CA ASP A 247 -18.49 -12.79 11.67
C ASP A 247 -19.09 -12.66 13.09
N VAL A 248 -19.18 -11.41 13.55
CA VAL A 248 -19.57 -11.08 14.93
C VAL A 248 -20.95 -11.63 15.24
N ASP A 249 -21.07 -12.25 16.41
CA ASP A 249 -22.35 -12.46 17.08
C ASP A 249 -22.65 -11.27 18.01
N THR A 250 -23.64 -10.46 17.63
CA THR A 250 -24.09 -9.26 18.36
C THR A 250 -24.85 -9.57 19.65
N GLU A 251 -25.23 -10.83 19.91
CA GLU A 251 -25.77 -11.25 21.21
C GLU A 251 -24.64 -11.50 22.22
N VAL A 252 -23.43 -11.81 21.74
CA VAL A 252 -22.24 -12.07 22.56
C VAL A 252 -21.36 -10.82 22.67
N VAL A 253 -21.15 -10.10 21.57
CA VAL A 253 -20.30 -8.91 21.50
C VAL A 253 -21.15 -7.65 21.63
N SER A 254 -20.90 -6.87 22.67
CA SER A 254 -21.58 -5.59 22.91
C SER A 254 -20.95 -4.45 22.12
N GLY A 255 -21.66 -3.31 22.03
CA GLY A 255 -21.16 -2.10 21.40
C GLY A 255 -21.31 -2.05 19.87
N ALA A 256 -22.06 -2.98 19.28
CA ALA A 256 -22.46 -2.89 17.88
C ALA A 256 -23.22 -1.57 17.62
N PRO A 257 -23.00 -0.92 16.45
CA PRO A 257 -23.73 0.30 16.11
C PRO A 257 -25.25 0.10 16.13
N PRO A 258 -26.04 1.16 16.38
CA PRO A 258 -27.49 1.06 16.38
C PRO A 258 -28.03 0.40 15.11
N TYR A 259 -29.01 -0.51 15.28
CA TYR A 259 -29.66 -1.27 14.22
C TYR A 259 -28.76 -2.28 13.47
N TRP A 260 -27.57 -2.57 13.98
CA TRP A 260 -26.75 -3.68 13.48
C TRP A 260 -27.05 -4.94 14.30
N SER A 261 -27.50 -5.98 13.62
CA SER A 261 -27.78 -7.29 14.21
C SER A 261 -27.21 -8.39 13.34
N THR A 262 -26.79 -9.48 13.96
CA THR A 262 -26.27 -10.66 13.26
C THR A 262 -27.37 -11.32 12.43
N PRO A 263 -27.18 -11.53 11.11
CA PRO A 263 -28.19 -12.19 10.30
C PRO A 263 -28.24 -13.71 10.59
N PRO A 264 -29.36 -14.39 10.30
CA PRO A 264 -29.44 -15.84 10.43
C PRO A 264 -28.35 -16.55 9.61
N GLY A 265 -27.65 -17.50 10.23
CA GLY A 265 -26.56 -18.25 9.60
C GLY A 265 -25.19 -17.58 9.63
N ALA A 266 -25.08 -16.39 10.24
CA ALA A 266 -23.83 -15.73 10.61
C ALA A 266 -23.59 -15.86 12.13
N GLY A 267 -22.52 -15.24 12.64
CA GLY A 267 -22.23 -15.18 14.08
C GLY A 267 -21.23 -16.23 14.58
N LEU A 268 -20.31 -16.71 13.75
CA LEU A 268 -19.24 -17.62 14.20
C LEU A 268 -18.30 -16.99 15.25
N ASN A 269 -18.32 -15.67 15.37
CA ASN A 269 -17.59 -14.88 16.36
C ASN A 269 -16.08 -15.22 16.40
N LEU A 270 -15.44 -15.16 15.24
CA LEU A 270 -14.05 -15.57 15.03
C LEU A 270 -13.09 -14.50 15.58
N VAL A 271 -12.68 -14.65 16.84
CA VAL A 271 -11.83 -13.68 17.56
C VAL A 271 -10.35 -13.92 17.32
N THR A 272 -9.65 -12.88 16.86
CA THR A 272 -8.19 -12.79 16.83
C THR A 272 -7.71 -11.73 17.81
N ASP A 273 -6.87 -12.10 18.77
CA ASP A 273 -6.28 -11.20 19.77
C ASP A 273 -4.80 -10.97 19.48
N ASN A 274 -4.35 -9.74 19.64
CA ASN A 274 -2.97 -9.34 19.44
C ASN A 274 -2.40 -8.71 20.71
N VAL A 275 -1.12 -8.98 20.96
CA VAL A 275 -0.31 -8.21 21.91
C VAL A 275 0.66 -7.36 21.11
N LEU A 276 0.76 -6.08 21.50
CA LEU A 276 1.61 -5.09 20.85
C LEU A 276 2.83 -4.77 21.73
N ASP A 277 3.95 -4.40 21.10
CA ASP A 277 5.04 -3.73 21.80
C ASP A 277 4.76 -2.23 21.99
N ALA A 278 5.65 -1.53 22.68
CA ALA A 278 5.52 -0.08 22.94
C ALA A 278 5.53 0.80 21.66
N ARG A 279 5.80 0.22 20.49
CA ARG A 279 5.78 0.91 19.18
C ARG A 279 4.54 0.52 18.35
N GLY A 280 3.62 -0.27 18.90
CA GLY A 280 2.40 -0.72 18.22
C GLY A 280 2.60 -1.90 17.27
N ARG A 281 3.76 -2.56 17.30
CA ARG A 281 4.00 -3.75 16.46
C ARG A 281 3.47 -4.99 17.14
N VAL A 282 2.82 -5.86 16.38
CA VAL A 282 2.31 -7.15 16.90
C VAL A 282 3.48 -8.06 17.25
N ILE A 283 3.55 -8.48 18.52
CA ILE A 283 4.52 -9.45 19.05
C ILE A 283 3.90 -10.81 19.35
N GLN A 284 2.58 -10.86 19.48
CA GLN A 284 1.80 -12.10 19.55
C GLN A 284 0.47 -11.89 18.83
N SER A 285 0.03 -12.89 18.07
CA SER A 285 -1.34 -12.98 17.56
C SER A 285 -1.89 -14.37 17.84
N LEU A 286 -3.08 -14.42 18.45
CA LEU A 286 -3.84 -15.63 18.73
C LEU A 286 -5.10 -15.60 17.86
N GLY A 287 -5.21 -16.51 16.88
CA GLY A 287 -6.36 -16.61 16.00
C GLY A 287 -7.62 -17.19 16.67
N PRO A 288 -8.68 -17.46 15.89
CA PRO A 288 -9.92 -18.01 16.41
C PRO A 288 -9.75 -19.36 17.12
N ALA A 289 -10.53 -19.57 18.18
CA ALA A 289 -10.56 -20.85 18.89
C ALA A 289 -11.19 -21.93 18.01
N HIS A 290 -10.59 -23.10 17.97
CA HIS A 290 -11.07 -24.26 17.24
C HIS A 290 -10.63 -25.56 17.94
N ALA A 291 -11.42 -26.62 17.78
CA ALA A 291 -11.09 -27.93 18.32
C ALA A 291 -10.10 -28.65 17.38
N VAL A 292 -9.08 -29.27 17.97
CA VAL A 292 -8.10 -30.12 17.28
C VAL A 292 -7.87 -31.39 18.09
N ASP A 293 -7.55 -32.48 17.42
CA ASP A 293 -7.12 -33.72 18.08
C ASP A 293 -5.61 -33.65 18.38
N ILE A 294 -5.25 -33.71 19.66
CA ILE A 294 -3.87 -33.82 20.13
C ILE A 294 -3.74 -35.13 20.90
N GLY A 295 -3.15 -36.15 20.25
CA GLY A 295 -2.88 -37.44 20.88
C GLY A 295 -4.14 -38.27 21.19
N GLY A 296 -5.20 -38.14 20.37
CA GLY A 296 -6.48 -38.83 20.55
C GLY A 296 -7.48 -38.09 21.45
N THR A 297 -7.16 -36.87 21.86
CA THR A 297 -8.00 -36.03 22.73
C THR A 297 -8.35 -34.74 22.01
N SER A 298 -9.64 -34.41 21.97
CA SER A 298 -10.12 -33.13 21.44
C SER A 298 -9.75 -32.00 22.41
N VAL A 299 -8.94 -31.06 21.94
CA VAL A 299 -8.46 -29.88 22.69
C VAL A 299 -8.87 -28.62 21.94
N THR A 300 -9.40 -27.63 22.65
CA THR A 300 -9.70 -26.31 22.07
C THR A 300 -8.44 -25.44 22.10
N VAL A 301 -7.94 -25.10 20.91
CA VAL A 301 -6.73 -24.30 20.75
C VAL A 301 -6.99 -23.05 19.93
N ARG A 302 -6.05 -22.11 19.99
CA ARG A 302 -5.94 -20.98 19.08
C ARG A 302 -4.62 -21.09 18.35
N GLN A 303 -4.61 -20.85 17.04
CA GLN A 303 -3.34 -20.71 16.33
C GLN A 303 -2.59 -19.51 16.88
N ALA A 304 -1.31 -19.68 17.19
CA ALA A 304 -0.47 -18.63 17.74
C ALA A 304 0.67 -18.29 16.76
N SER A 305 0.95 -16.99 16.64
CA SER A 305 2.15 -16.49 16.00
C SER A 305 2.85 -15.51 16.92
N TRP A 306 4.18 -15.56 16.96
CA TRP A 306 5.00 -14.70 17.80
C TRP A 306 6.10 -14.04 16.99
N THR A 307 6.41 -12.80 17.32
CA THR A 307 7.58 -12.09 16.81
C THR A 307 8.30 -11.38 17.94
N VAL A 308 9.61 -11.55 18.02
CA VAL A 308 10.49 -10.88 18.97
C VAL A 308 11.50 -10.03 18.20
N TYR A 309 11.50 -8.73 18.47
CA TYR A 309 12.42 -7.78 17.89
C TYR A 309 13.55 -7.50 18.88
N ASN A 310 14.79 -7.86 18.51
CA ASN A 310 15.99 -7.43 19.21
C ASN A 310 16.63 -6.31 18.39
N GLU A 311 16.32 -5.07 18.78
CA GLU A 311 16.75 -3.87 18.09
C GLU A 311 18.26 -3.66 18.18
N ASP A 312 18.84 -3.87 19.37
CA ASP A 312 20.27 -3.66 19.63
C ASP A 312 21.17 -4.58 18.78
N LEU A 313 20.70 -5.80 18.49
CA LEU A 313 21.40 -6.76 17.65
C LEU A 313 20.89 -6.80 16.21
N HIS A 314 19.86 -6.01 15.88
CA HIS A 314 19.25 -5.99 14.54
C HIS A 314 18.75 -7.38 14.11
N VAL A 315 18.18 -8.14 15.05
CA VAL A 315 17.66 -9.49 14.82
C VAL A 315 16.16 -9.56 15.09
N THR A 316 15.43 -10.18 14.17
CA THR A 316 14.01 -10.53 14.35
C THR A 316 13.86 -12.04 14.42
N TYR A 317 13.18 -12.53 15.45
CA TYR A 317 12.81 -13.93 15.61
C TYR A 317 11.29 -14.04 15.41
N SER A 318 10.83 -15.03 14.65
CA SER A 318 9.42 -15.29 14.43
C SER A 318 9.13 -16.78 14.51
N ALA A 319 8.03 -17.14 15.16
CA ALA A 319 7.62 -18.52 15.35
C ALA A 319 6.10 -18.68 15.22
N GLN A 320 5.68 -19.91 14.96
CA GLN A 320 4.28 -20.32 14.96
C GLN A 320 4.05 -21.34 16.07
N GLY A 321 2.80 -21.57 16.43
CA GLY A 321 2.42 -22.56 17.41
C GLY A 321 0.94 -22.55 17.68
N TYR A 322 0.57 -22.99 18.88
CA TYR A 322 -0.80 -22.92 19.36
C TYR A 322 -0.85 -22.55 20.84
N TYR A 323 -2.00 -22.02 21.23
CA TYR A 323 -2.36 -21.73 22.60
C TYR A 323 -3.55 -22.60 23.00
N ASP A 324 -3.37 -23.42 24.03
CA ASP A 324 -4.43 -24.23 24.64
C ASP A 324 -5.27 -23.36 25.56
N VAL A 325 -6.54 -23.18 25.19
CA VAL A 325 -7.46 -22.26 25.88
C VAL A 325 -7.85 -22.80 27.26
N VAL A 326 -7.90 -24.11 27.43
CA VAL A 326 -8.35 -24.74 28.69
C VAL A 326 -7.24 -24.75 29.71
N ASN A 327 -6.03 -25.13 29.27
CA ASN A 327 -4.88 -25.25 30.16
C ASN A 327 -4.10 -23.93 30.33
N ASP A 328 -4.44 -22.89 29.56
CA ASP A 328 -3.73 -21.60 29.53
C ASP A 328 -2.23 -21.76 29.25
N THR A 329 -1.90 -22.57 28.24
CA THR A 329 -0.51 -22.86 27.87
C THR A 329 -0.24 -22.59 26.41
N SER A 330 0.96 -22.09 26.10
CA SER A 330 1.43 -21.93 24.73
C SER A 330 2.40 -23.05 24.37
N THR A 331 2.34 -23.51 23.12
CA THR A 331 3.30 -24.47 22.56
C THR A 331 3.80 -23.95 21.21
N LEU A 332 5.12 -23.78 21.10
CA LEU A 332 5.82 -23.42 19.88
C LEU A 332 5.96 -24.62 18.94
N ILE A 333 5.83 -24.40 17.65
CA ILE A 333 6.10 -25.38 16.60
C ILE A 333 7.36 -24.97 15.84
N ASN A 334 8.33 -25.89 15.77
CA ASN A 334 9.57 -25.69 15.04
C ASN A 334 9.36 -25.73 13.51
N PRO A 335 10.24 -25.07 12.74
CA PRO A 335 11.38 -24.26 13.17
C PRO A 335 11.02 -22.77 13.43
N VAL A 336 11.87 -22.09 14.20
CA VAL A 336 11.85 -20.63 14.39
C VAL A 336 12.58 -19.97 13.23
N SER A 337 11.97 -18.93 12.64
CA SER A 337 12.56 -18.10 11.60
C SER A 337 13.33 -16.94 12.22
N ILE A 338 14.57 -16.72 11.81
CA ILE A 338 15.44 -15.67 12.32
C ILE A 338 15.98 -14.85 11.15
N THR A 339 15.79 -13.54 11.20
CA THR A 339 16.34 -12.59 10.23
C THR A 339 17.32 -11.68 10.92
N GLN A 340 18.57 -11.67 10.46
CA GLN A 340 19.61 -10.76 10.94
C GLN A 340 19.84 -9.66 9.91
N ARG A 341 19.96 -8.42 10.37
CA ARG A 341 20.14 -7.24 9.52
C ARG A 341 21.36 -6.43 9.94
N ASP A 342 21.83 -5.58 9.05
CA ASP A 342 22.75 -4.50 9.42
C ASP A 342 21.98 -3.29 10.00
N ALA A 343 22.72 -2.26 10.40
CA ALA A 343 22.14 -1.01 10.91
C ALA A 343 21.30 -0.25 9.88
N GLY A 344 21.52 -0.50 8.59
CA GLY A 344 20.72 0.06 7.50
C GLY A 344 19.50 -0.79 7.11
N GLY A 345 19.23 -1.88 7.83
CA GLY A 345 18.08 -2.77 7.59
C GLY A 345 18.29 -3.82 6.49
N LYS A 346 19.48 -3.89 5.87
CA LYS A 346 19.78 -4.92 4.86
C LYS A 346 19.90 -6.29 5.52
N VAL A 347 19.31 -7.31 4.91
CA VAL A 347 19.31 -8.68 5.46
C VAL A 347 20.67 -9.32 5.25
N LEU A 348 21.38 -9.61 6.35
CA LEU A 348 22.68 -10.30 6.32
C LEU A 348 22.50 -11.82 6.37
N ALA A 349 21.51 -12.31 7.12
CA ALA A 349 21.23 -13.73 7.23
C ALA A 349 19.73 -14.01 7.38
N SER A 350 19.31 -15.14 6.82
CA SER A 350 18.01 -15.76 7.03
C SER A 350 18.25 -17.20 7.51
N ILE A 351 17.72 -17.52 8.68
CA ILE A 351 18.01 -18.76 9.40
C ILE A 351 16.67 -19.40 9.80
N ALA A 352 16.60 -20.73 9.73
CA ALA A 352 15.58 -21.51 10.42
C ALA A 352 16.28 -22.38 11.48
N ALA A 353 15.84 -22.28 12.73
CA ALA A 353 16.46 -22.96 13.87
C ALA A 353 15.44 -23.78 14.66
N VAL A 354 15.88 -24.90 15.22
CA VAL A 354 15.08 -25.73 16.12
C VAL A 354 15.30 -25.27 17.55
N SER A 355 14.21 -25.01 18.26
CA SER A 355 14.23 -24.79 19.70
C SER A 355 14.39 -26.10 20.45
N SER A 356 15.20 -26.11 21.51
CA SER A 356 15.35 -27.26 22.42
C SER A 356 14.13 -27.49 23.31
N SER A 357 13.33 -26.43 23.54
CA SER A 357 12.04 -26.49 24.21
C SER A 357 10.95 -25.88 23.34
N THR A 358 9.80 -26.52 23.27
CA THR A 358 8.60 -26.00 22.60
C THR A 358 7.55 -25.50 23.58
N SER A 359 7.81 -25.54 24.89
CA SER A 359 6.87 -25.06 25.90
C SER A 359 6.98 -23.55 26.09
N GLY A 360 5.86 -22.85 25.99
CA GLY A 360 5.75 -21.40 26.15
C GLY A 360 5.78 -20.61 24.84
N THR A 361 5.75 -19.28 24.97
CA THR A 361 5.86 -18.35 23.85
C THR A 361 7.32 -18.22 23.39
N LEU A 362 7.53 -17.68 22.19
CA LEU A 362 8.88 -17.41 21.67
C LEU A 362 9.69 -16.51 22.61
N GLN A 363 9.07 -15.46 23.16
CA GLN A 363 9.74 -14.55 24.10
C GLN A 363 10.15 -15.29 25.39
N ALA A 364 9.28 -16.15 25.92
CA ALA A 364 9.58 -16.91 27.13
C ALA A 364 10.78 -17.86 26.92
N ILE A 365 10.83 -18.55 25.77
CA ILE A 365 11.94 -19.43 25.39
C ILE A 365 13.25 -18.64 25.27
N ILE A 366 13.23 -17.48 24.59
CA ILE A 366 14.40 -16.61 24.44
C ILE A 366 14.91 -16.13 25.81
N THR A 367 14.01 -15.66 26.68
CA THR A 367 14.37 -15.19 28.02
C THR A 367 14.93 -16.30 28.89
N ALA A 368 14.31 -17.49 28.88
CA ALA A 368 14.74 -18.63 29.69
C ALA A 368 16.15 -19.13 29.32
N ALA A 369 16.54 -19.02 28.04
CA ALA A 369 17.88 -19.36 27.58
C ALA A 369 18.93 -18.26 27.85
N GLY A 370 18.51 -17.06 28.31
CA GLY A 370 19.39 -15.91 28.51
C GLY A 370 19.66 -15.07 27.25
N GLY A 371 18.88 -15.26 26.18
CA GLY A 371 18.97 -14.48 24.95
C GLY A 371 18.81 -15.31 23.67
N GLY A 372 18.55 -14.63 22.54
CA GLY A 372 18.20 -15.30 21.29
C GLY A 372 19.32 -16.18 20.71
N ALA A 373 20.58 -15.77 20.85
CA ALA A 373 21.74 -16.56 20.41
C ALA A 373 21.93 -17.84 21.25
N ALA A 374 21.56 -17.80 22.54
CA ALA A 374 21.62 -18.96 23.43
C ALA A 374 20.42 -19.90 23.21
N ALA A 375 19.23 -19.35 22.91
CA ALA A 375 18.05 -20.12 22.55
C ALA A 375 18.20 -20.83 21.19
N PHE A 376 18.86 -20.17 20.23
CA PHE A 376 19.02 -20.63 18.86
C PHE A 376 20.49 -20.57 18.42
N PRO A 377 21.37 -21.42 19.00
CA PRO A 377 22.76 -21.50 18.59
C PRO A 377 22.87 -22.06 17.17
N GLN A 378 23.97 -21.78 16.48
CA GLN A 378 24.21 -22.27 15.10
C GLN A 378 24.03 -23.79 14.95
N SER A 379 24.37 -24.55 16.00
CA SER A 379 24.18 -26.01 16.03
C SER A 379 22.73 -26.46 15.93
N SER A 380 21.75 -25.57 16.15
CA SER A 380 20.32 -25.87 15.99
C SER A 380 19.75 -25.43 14.64
N TYR A 381 20.57 -24.87 13.76
CA TYR A 381 20.11 -24.40 12.46
C TYR A 381 19.79 -25.59 11.55
N VAL A 382 18.64 -25.50 10.90
CA VAL A 382 18.17 -26.48 9.91
C VAL A 382 18.08 -25.86 8.51
N ARG A 383 18.10 -24.53 8.40
CA ARG A 383 18.31 -23.79 7.15
C ARG A 383 19.12 -22.55 7.43
N TRP A 384 20.03 -22.21 6.53
CA TRP A 384 20.81 -20.99 6.63
C TRP A 384 21.12 -20.42 5.25
N GLN A 385 20.93 -19.12 5.12
CA GLN A 385 21.33 -18.34 3.97
C GLN A 385 21.98 -17.05 4.46
N THR A 386 23.06 -16.63 3.81
CA THR A 386 23.67 -15.31 4.03
C THR A 386 23.69 -14.49 2.75
N THR A 387 23.60 -13.19 2.90
CA THR A 387 23.62 -12.23 1.79
C THR A 387 24.75 -11.24 2.05
N GLN A 388 25.65 -11.10 1.07
CA GLN A 388 26.74 -10.13 1.12
C GLN A 388 26.41 -8.99 0.17
N TYR A 389 26.78 -7.78 0.57
CA TYR A 389 26.53 -6.58 -0.20
C TYR A 389 27.85 -5.95 -0.65
N THR A 390 27.81 -5.34 -1.83
CA THR A 390 28.82 -4.37 -2.28
C THR A 390 28.85 -3.18 -1.32
N GLU A 391 29.99 -2.48 -1.25
CA GLU A 391 30.16 -1.27 -0.42
C GLU A 391 29.04 -0.24 -0.65
N CYS A 392 28.54 -0.19 -1.88
CA CYS A 392 27.63 0.81 -2.35
C CYS A 392 26.15 0.39 -2.32
N CYS A 393 25.82 -0.78 -1.73
CA CYS A 393 24.48 -1.27 -1.33
C CYS A 393 23.80 -2.40 -2.13
N LEU A 394 24.37 -2.87 -3.23
CA LEU A 394 23.81 -3.96 -4.04
C LEU A 394 24.20 -5.34 -3.50
N ILE A 395 23.39 -6.38 -3.73
CA ILE A 395 23.74 -7.76 -3.35
C ILE A 395 24.94 -8.21 -4.20
N ALA A 396 26.11 -8.39 -3.58
CA ALA A 396 27.29 -8.91 -4.25
C ALA A 396 27.19 -10.44 -4.43
N SER A 397 26.75 -11.13 -3.39
CA SER A 397 26.59 -12.58 -3.40
C SER A 397 25.58 -13.06 -2.38
N GLN A 398 25.15 -14.30 -2.56
CA GLN A 398 24.25 -15.01 -1.66
C GLN A 398 24.76 -16.43 -1.49
N ARG A 399 24.87 -16.89 -0.25
CA ARG A 399 25.28 -18.25 0.09
C ARG A 399 24.08 -19.02 0.60
N VAL A 400 23.81 -20.18 0.02
CA VAL A 400 22.78 -21.13 0.48
C VAL A 400 23.48 -22.37 1.01
N TYR A 401 23.30 -22.63 2.30
CA TYR A 401 23.97 -23.73 2.98
C TYR A 401 23.20 -25.03 2.80
N PHE A 402 23.86 -26.02 2.21
CA PHE A 402 23.35 -27.39 2.12
C PHE A 402 23.90 -28.29 3.23
N ASN A 403 25.01 -27.88 3.87
CA ASN A 403 25.59 -28.55 5.03
C ASN A 403 26.08 -27.49 6.02
N ILE A 404 25.30 -27.24 7.09
CA ILE A 404 25.57 -26.16 8.04
C ILE A 404 26.73 -26.58 8.96
N PRO A 405 27.84 -25.83 9.02
CA PRO A 405 28.95 -26.16 9.90
C PRO A 405 28.55 -25.98 11.36
N SER A 406 29.18 -26.75 12.26
CA SER A 406 28.93 -26.67 13.70
C SER A 406 29.27 -25.30 14.30
N SER A 407 30.20 -24.58 13.68
CA SER A 407 30.51 -23.18 13.97
C SER A 407 31.10 -22.47 12.76
N GLY A 408 30.96 -21.14 12.72
CA GLY A 408 31.55 -20.29 11.69
C GLY A 408 30.87 -20.39 10.33
N GLU A 409 31.52 -19.85 9.28
CA GLU A 409 30.93 -19.77 7.94
C GLU A 409 31.16 -21.02 7.07
N GLY A 410 32.06 -21.93 7.47
CA GLY A 410 32.43 -23.08 6.63
C GLY A 410 33.08 -22.69 5.30
N ALA A 411 33.07 -23.61 4.33
CA ALA A 411 33.72 -23.46 3.03
C ALA A 411 32.76 -23.67 1.85
N SER A 412 33.00 -22.95 0.75
CA SER A 412 32.28 -23.12 -0.52
C SER A 412 32.53 -24.51 -1.09
N GLY A 413 31.49 -25.15 -1.64
CA GLY A 413 31.57 -26.52 -2.17
C GLY A 413 31.53 -27.62 -1.10
N THR A 414 31.73 -27.28 0.18
CA THR A 414 31.60 -28.21 1.32
C THR A 414 30.35 -27.93 2.16
N ASN A 415 30.05 -26.65 2.39
CA ASN A 415 28.97 -26.20 3.27
C ASN A 415 27.87 -25.46 2.53
N TYR A 416 28.24 -24.65 1.53
CA TYR A 416 27.32 -23.81 0.79
C TYR A 416 27.64 -23.73 -0.69
N ASN A 417 26.61 -23.48 -1.47
CA ASN A 417 26.70 -22.96 -2.83
C ASN A 417 26.56 -21.44 -2.77
N GLN A 418 27.36 -20.73 -3.55
CA GLN A 418 27.32 -19.27 -3.63
C GLN A 418 26.88 -18.84 -5.01
N THR A 419 25.90 -17.94 -5.06
CA THR A 419 25.56 -17.20 -6.26
C THR A 419 26.17 -15.80 -6.17
N THR A 420 26.88 -15.37 -7.21
CA THR A 420 27.46 -14.04 -7.31
C THR A 420 26.72 -13.23 -8.36
N TYR A 421 26.45 -11.98 -8.05
CA TYR A 421 25.70 -11.08 -8.92
C TYR A 421 26.62 -9.98 -9.47
N GLY A 422 26.39 -9.63 -10.72
CA GLY A 422 27.01 -8.48 -11.38
C GLY A 422 25.95 -7.52 -11.89
N TYR A 423 26.35 -6.26 -12.03
CA TYR A 423 25.48 -5.17 -12.42
C TYR A 423 26.13 -4.32 -13.51
N ASP A 424 25.31 -3.74 -14.38
CA ASP A 424 25.75 -2.75 -15.36
C ASP A 424 25.95 -1.36 -14.72
N THR A 425 26.35 -0.37 -15.53
CA THR A 425 26.54 1.03 -15.08
C THR A 425 25.25 1.68 -14.58
N MET A 426 24.10 1.18 -14.99
CA MET A 426 22.79 1.56 -14.46
C MET A 426 22.40 0.76 -13.21
N ARG A 427 23.28 -0.10 -12.68
CA ARG A 427 23.02 -1.05 -11.59
C ARG A 427 21.86 -2.01 -11.84
N ARG A 428 21.55 -2.30 -13.11
CA ARG A 428 20.65 -3.39 -13.46
C ARG A 428 21.43 -4.69 -13.39
N ARG A 429 20.81 -5.74 -12.86
CA ARG A 429 21.47 -7.05 -12.75
C ARG A 429 21.69 -7.59 -14.16
N ASN A 430 22.94 -7.73 -14.56
CA ASN A 430 23.33 -8.22 -15.89
C ASN A 430 24.13 -9.53 -15.83
N ARG A 431 24.44 -10.03 -14.62
CA ARG A 431 25.15 -11.28 -14.39
C ARG A 431 24.65 -11.98 -13.14
N THR A 432 24.48 -13.30 -13.24
CA THR A 432 24.23 -14.23 -12.14
C THR A 432 25.08 -15.48 -12.41
N VAL A 433 25.99 -15.83 -11.51
CA VAL A 433 26.87 -17.00 -11.62
C VAL A 433 26.80 -17.84 -10.36
#